data_AF-A0A7Z2JKB4-F1
#
_entry.id   AF-A0A7Z2JKB4-F1
#
_cell.length_a   1.000
_cell.length_b   1.000
_cell.length_c   1.000
_cell.angle_alpha   90.00
_cell.angle_beta   90.00
_cell.angle_gamma   90.00
#
_symmetry.space_group_name_H-M   'P 1'
#
loop_
_entity.id
_entity.type
_entity.pdbx_description
1 polymer ?
#
loop_
_entity_poly.entity_id
_entity_poly.type
_entity_poly.pdbx_seq_one_letter_code
_entity_poly.pdbx_strand_id
1 'polypeptide(L)'
;MPQYPLAPVPGGTTTTLDVTAATVIKNAPGRLFTVSVLVAGTAAGAVYDSVATTGNTAANQIGVIADVAGPINFNAMPTAAGIVVVPGTGQTLAVSWS
;
A
#
# COMPACT_ATOMS: atom_id res chain seq x y z
N MET A 1 6.46 -24.22 27.22
CA MET A 1 6.27 -24.40 25.77
C MET A 1 6.47 -23.05 25.12
N PRO A 2 7.43 -22.87 24.20
CA PRO A 2 7.68 -21.56 23.58
C PRO A 2 6.47 -21.19 22.73
N GLN A 3 5.86 -20.05 23.04
CA GLN A 3 4.83 -19.45 22.22
C GLN A 3 5.44 -19.06 20.86
N TYR A 4 5.00 -19.72 19.78
CA TYR A 4 5.26 -19.23 18.43
C TYR A 4 4.68 -17.82 18.32
N PRO A 5 5.33 -16.88 17.61
CA PRO A 5 4.78 -15.55 17.40
C PRO A 5 3.37 -15.71 16.85
N LEU A 6 2.41 -15.05 17.51
CA LEU A 6 1.00 -15.04 17.15
C LEU A 6 0.89 -14.87 15.63
N ALA A 7 0.25 -15.83 14.96
CA ALA A 7 -0.09 -15.68 13.55
C ALA A 7 -0.72 -14.29 13.37
N PRO A 8 -0.33 -13.50 12.36
CA PRO A 8 -0.95 -12.20 12.12
C PRO A 8 -2.46 -12.39 12.14
N VAL A 9 -3.13 -11.77 13.12
CA VAL A 9 -4.58 -11.84 13.21
C VAL A 9 -5.08 -11.32 11.86
N PRO A 10 -5.79 -12.12 11.06
CA PRO A 10 -6.28 -11.65 9.78
C PRO A 10 -7.22 -10.49 10.08
N GLY A 11 -6.76 -9.25 9.90
CA GLY A 11 -7.66 -8.15 9.67
C GLY A 11 -8.49 -8.55 8.46
N GLY A 12 -9.81 -8.52 8.57
CA GLY A 12 -10.66 -8.73 7.41
C GLY A 12 -10.19 -7.82 6.27
N THR A 13 -10.26 -8.29 5.03
CA THR A 13 -9.86 -7.50 3.86
C THR A 13 -10.56 -6.14 3.92
N THR A 14 -9.77 -5.08 4.08
CA THR A 14 -10.23 -3.71 4.24
C THR A 14 -9.85 -2.90 3.01
N THR A 15 -10.66 -1.89 2.69
CA THR A 15 -10.37 -0.96 1.61
C THR A 15 -10.19 0.45 2.14
N THR A 16 -9.21 1.16 1.59
CA THR A 16 -9.06 2.60 1.77
C THR A 16 -9.30 3.26 0.42
N LEU A 17 -10.31 4.12 0.35
CA LEU A 17 -10.75 4.79 -0.87
C LEU A 17 -10.19 6.21 -0.91
N ASP A 18 -10.22 6.82 -2.10
CA ASP A 18 -9.92 8.25 -2.33
C ASP A 18 -8.57 8.74 -1.81
N VAL A 19 -7.53 7.92 -1.95
CA VAL A 19 -6.16 8.29 -1.57
C VAL A 19 -5.59 9.23 -2.63
N THR A 20 -5.42 10.51 -2.28
CA THR A 20 -4.94 11.59 -3.17
C THR A 20 -3.59 12.19 -2.74
N ALA A 21 -3.09 11.79 -1.57
CA ALA A 21 -1.78 12.17 -1.05
C ALA A 21 -1.11 10.99 -0.33
N ALA A 22 0.18 11.13 -0.01
CA ALA A 22 0.93 10.13 0.75
C ALA A 22 0.20 9.78 2.05
N THR A 23 -0.22 8.53 2.20
CA THR A 23 -1.06 8.09 3.30
C THR A 23 -0.53 6.80 3.90
N VAL A 24 -0.47 6.74 5.23
CA VAL A 24 -0.25 5.49 5.95
C VAL A 24 -1.58 4.73 5.96
N ILE A 25 -1.66 3.67 5.15
CA ILE A 25 -2.84 2.81 5.05
C ILE A 25 -2.92 1.89 6.25
N LYS A 26 -1.78 1.35 6.67
CA LYS A 26 -1.65 0.50 7.86
C LYS A 26 -0.30 0.79 8.53
N ASN A 27 -0.31 1.05 9.83
CA ASN A 27 0.89 1.31 10.63
C ASN A 27 1.42 0.05 11.36
N ALA A 28 1.12 -1.12 10.80
CA ALA A 28 1.46 -2.43 11.34
C ALA A 28 1.68 -3.43 10.19
N PRO A 29 2.37 -4.56 10.43
CA PRO A 29 2.58 -5.58 9.41
C PRO A 29 1.26 -6.07 8.82
N GLY A 30 1.22 -6.22 7.50
CA GLY A 30 0.00 -6.54 6.76
C GLY A 30 0.24 -7.14 5.39
N ARG A 31 -0.80 -7.17 4.56
CA ARG A 31 -0.72 -7.60 3.16
C ARG A 31 -1.37 -6.60 2.22
N LEU A 32 -0.72 -6.36 1.10
CA LEU A 32 -1.25 -5.54 0.00
C LEU A 32 -1.83 -6.44 -1.09
N PHE A 33 -3.12 -6.27 -1.41
CA PHE A 33 -3.77 -7.06 -2.45
C PHE A 33 -3.79 -6.32 -3.78
N THR A 34 -4.48 -5.20 -3.85
CA THR A 34 -4.71 -4.48 -5.11
C THR A 34 -4.69 -2.98 -4.85
N VAL A 35 -4.07 -2.23 -5.76
CA VAL A 35 -4.21 -0.78 -5.83
C VAL A 35 -4.91 -0.44 -7.15
N SER A 36 -6.09 0.17 -7.07
CA SER A 36 -6.82 0.65 -8.23
C SER A 36 -6.58 2.14 -8.43
N VAL A 37 -6.13 2.52 -9.61
CA VAL A 37 -6.05 3.93 -10.02
C VAL A 37 -7.42 4.34 -10.56
N LEU A 38 -8.14 5.19 -9.82
CA LEU A 38 -9.47 5.71 -10.20
C LEU A 38 -9.33 6.87 -11.17
N VAL A 39 -8.41 7.79 -10.87
CA VAL A 39 -8.08 8.94 -11.72
C VAL A 39 -6.62 8.81 -12.11
N ALA A 40 -6.36 8.75 -13.42
CA ALA A 40 -5.02 8.75 -13.99
C ALA A 40 -4.32 10.08 -13.69
N GLY A 41 -3.04 10.01 -13.37
CA GLY A 41 -2.22 11.18 -13.06
C GLY A 41 -1.22 11.49 -14.15
N THR A 42 -0.27 12.37 -13.84
CA THR A 42 0.82 12.75 -14.76
C THR A 42 2.19 12.22 -14.36
N ALA A 43 2.26 11.54 -13.22
CA ALA A 43 3.46 10.86 -12.74
C ALA A 43 3.07 9.55 -12.07
N ALA A 44 3.99 8.58 -12.05
CA ALA A 44 3.79 7.32 -11.34
C ALA A 44 3.78 7.52 -9.81
N GLY A 45 2.94 6.76 -9.13
CA GLY A 45 2.94 6.63 -7.67
C GLY A 45 3.80 5.45 -7.20
N ALA A 46 3.81 5.20 -5.91
CA ALA A 46 4.53 4.08 -5.32
C ALA A 46 3.89 3.59 -4.02
N VAL A 47 4.13 2.33 -3.70
CA VAL A 47 3.79 1.73 -2.40
C VAL A 47 5.07 1.36 -1.67
N TYR A 48 5.12 1.64 -0.38
CA TYR A 48 6.28 1.43 0.48
C TYR A 48 5.92 0.62 1.72
N ASP A 49 6.88 -0.21 2.15
CA ASP A 49 6.86 -0.85 3.46
C ASP A 49 7.43 0.13 4.49
N SER A 50 6.54 0.93 5.05
CA SER A 50 6.88 2.00 5.99
C SER A 50 5.72 2.26 6.93
N VAL A 51 6.02 2.89 8.06
CA VAL A 51 5.04 3.40 9.03
C VAL A 51 4.89 4.93 8.94
N ALA A 52 5.64 5.59 8.06
CA ALA A 52 5.67 7.03 7.90
C ALA A 52 5.61 7.44 6.42
N THR A 53 5.05 8.62 6.16
CA THR A 53 4.95 9.21 4.81
C THR A 53 6.28 9.82 4.34
N THR A 54 7.28 9.92 5.22
CA THR A 54 8.61 10.46 4.96
C THR A 54 9.68 9.39 5.07
N GLY A 55 10.80 9.57 4.37
CA GLY A 55 11.91 8.61 4.39
C GLY A 55 11.68 7.37 3.50
N ASN A 56 10.71 7.46 2.58
CA ASN A 56 10.48 6.44 1.57
C ASN A 56 11.60 6.48 0.52
N THR A 57 12.21 5.33 0.26
CA THR A 57 13.34 5.14 -0.65
C THR A 57 13.10 3.92 -1.54
N ALA A 58 13.97 3.70 -2.53
CA ALA A 58 13.90 2.47 -3.33
C ALA A 58 14.12 1.19 -2.50
N ALA A 59 14.75 1.29 -1.32
CA ALA A 59 15.05 0.13 -0.47
C ALA A 59 13.82 -0.43 0.27
N ASN A 60 12.80 0.39 0.51
CA ASN A 60 11.55 -0.02 1.13
C ASN A 60 10.35 0.08 0.17
N GLN A 61 10.61 0.20 -1.14
CA GLN A 61 9.57 0.24 -2.14
C GLN A 61 9.06 -1.17 -2.45
N ILE A 62 7.75 -1.36 -2.32
CA ILE A 62 7.05 -2.63 -2.64
C ILE A 62 6.72 -2.67 -4.13
N GLY A 63 6.37 -1.52 -4.71
CA GLY A 63 6.18 -1.40 -6.15
C GLY A 63 5.79 0.00 -6.61
N VAL A 64 5.66 0.10 -7.92
CA VAL A 64 5.31 1.33 -8.64
C VAL A 64 3.84 1.26 -9.05
N ILE A 65 3.14 2.38 -8.93
CA ILE A 65 1.77 2.56 -9.39
C ILE A 65 1.84 3.34 -10.69
N ALA A 66 1.48 2.70 -11.81
CA ALA A 66 1.45 3.37 -13.11
C ALA A 66 0.51 4.57 -13.11
N ASP A 67 0.75 5.55 -13.98
CA ASP A 67 -0.11 6.73 -14.15
C ASP A 67 -1.35 6.49 -15.01
N VAL A 68 -1.67 5.22 -15.28
CA VAL A 68 -2.80 4.79 -16.09
C VAL A 68 -3.92 4.28 -15.18
N ALA A 69 -5.16 4.62 -15.51
CA ALA A 69 -6.34 4.12 -14.81
C ALA A 69 -6.44 2.60 -14.89
N GLY A 70 -6.82 1.98 -13.77
CA GLY A 70 -7.03 0.53 -13.70
C GLY A 70 -6.44 -0.12 -12.45
N PRO A 71 -6.75 -1.41 -12.22
CA PRO A 71 -6.26 -2.17 -11.08
C PRO A 71 -4.84 -2.69 -11.32
N ILE A 72 -3.98 -2.53 -10.31
CA ILE A 72 -2.65 -3.13 -10.21
C ILE A 72 -2.69 -4.15 -9.07
N ASN A 73 -2.47 -5.42 -9.41
CA ASN A 73 -2.50 -6.52 -8.45
C ASN A 73 -1.10 -6.77 -7.88
N PHE A 74 -1.03 -6.85 -6.55
CA PHE A 74 0.17 -7.14 -5.77
C PHE A 74 0.14 -8.54 -5.14
N ASN A 75 -0.89 -9.35 -5.43
CA ASN A 75 -1.01 -10.76 -5.08
C ASN A 75 -0.74 -11.06 -3.58
N ALA A 76 -1.26 -10.21 -2.69
CA ALA A 76 -1.12 -10.35 -1.23
C ALA A 76 0.34 -10.25 -0.74
N MET A 77 1.12 -9.36 -1.36
CA MET A 77 2.51 -9.07 -0.97
C MET A 77 2.57 -8.70 0.52
N PRO A 78 3.37 -9.42 1.33
CA PRO A 78 3.49 -9.14 2.75
C PRO A 78 4.33 -7.89 3.01
N THR A 79 3.96 -7.10 4.02
CA THR A 79 4.73 -5.96 4.51
C THR A 79 5.14 -6.18 5.96
N ALA A 80 6.38 -5.82 6.30
CA ALA A 80 6.99 -6.11 7.59
C ALA A 80 6.81 -4.97 8.60
N ALA A 81 6.75 -3.72 8.14
CA ALA A 81 6.57 -2.55 9.00
C ALA A 81 5.14 -1.99 8.88
N GLY A 82 4.68 -1.76 7.65
CA GLY A 82 3.41 -1.11 7.38
C GLY A 82 3.10 -0.99 5.90
N ILE A 83 2.06 -0.24 5.56
CA ILE A 83 1.69 0.04 4.17
C ILE A 83 1.53 1.54 4.03
N VAL A 84 2.43 2.15 3.26
CA VAL A 84 2.34 3.56 2.87
C VAL A 84 2.13 3.64 1.37
N VAL A 85 1.06 4.30 0.97
CA VAL A 85 0.73 4.51 -0.45
C VAL A 85 0.93 5.98 -0.77
N VAL A 86 1.69 6.23 -1.83
CA VAL A 86 1.98 7.58 -2.34
C VAL A 86 1.43 7.65 -3.77
N PRO A 87 0.27 8.29 -3.97
CA PRO A 87 -0.23 8.57 -5.31
C PRO A 87 0.75 9.44 -6.10
N GLY A 88 0.78 9.24 -7.41
CA GLY A 88 1.43 10.19 -8.32
C GLY A 88 0.66 11.51 -8.42
N THR A 89 1.26 12.52 -9.06
CA THR A 89 0.62 13.82 -9.24
C THR A 89 -0.71 13.69 -9.98
N GLY A 90 -1.79 14.18 -9.36
CA GLY A 90 -3.14 14.12 -9.92
C GLY A 90 -3.80 12.74 -9.91
N GLN A 91 -3.18 11.73 -9.28
CA GLN A 91 -3.78 10.41 -9.14
C GLN A 91 -4.74 10.33 -7.94
N THR A 92 -5.81 9.54 -8.12
CA THR A 92 -6.68 9.09 -7.02
C THR A 92 -6.65 7.57 -6.97
N LEU A 93 -6.41 7.00 -5.80
CA LEU A 93 -6.25 5.55 -5.62
C LEU A 93 -7.27 4.96 -4.66
N ALA A 94 -7.62 3.70 -4.89
CA ALA A 94 -8.27 2.83 -3.91
C ALA A 94 -7.36 1.63 -3.63
N VAL A 95 -7.21 1.27 -2.35
CA VAL A 95 -6.24 0.28 -1.88
C VAL A 95 -6.97 -0.80 -1.11
N SER A 96 -6.72 -2.07 -1.45
CA SER A 96 -7.22 -3.24 -0.72
C SER A 96 -6.08 -3.90 0.05
N TRP A 97 -6.27 -4.11 1.36
CA TRP A 97 -5.24 -4.55 2.29
C TRP A 97 -5.80 -5.39 3.45
N SER A 98 -4.93 -6.10 4.19
CA SER A 98 -5.24 -6.76 5.46
C SER A 98 -4.19 -6.55 6.54
#